data_AF-H8K705-F1
#
_entry.id   AF-H8K705-F1
#
_cell.length_a   1.000
_cell.length_b   1.000
_cell.length_c   1.000
_cell.angle_alpha   90.00
_cell.angle_beta   90.00
_cell.angle_gamma   90.00
#
_symmetry.space_group_name_H-M   'P 1'
#
loop_
_entity.id
_entity.type
_entity.pdbx_description
1 polymer ?
#
loop_
_entity_poly.entity_id
_entity_poly.type
_entity_poly.pdbx_seq_one_letter_code
_entity_poly.pdbx_strand_id
1 'polypeptide(L)' 'MERRTLFFKTTEGEYVEHGRFIGVTVPTLRKIDKSYYNLDVGDLSRLITSEFNEERFLALAILIMQYQKAQDK' A
#
# COMPACT_ATOMS: atom_id res chain seq x y z
N MET A 1 28.28 2.25 -6.45
CA MET A 1 27.58 2.68 -5.21
C MET A 1 26.26 1.92 -5.16
N GLU A 2 26.23 0.82 -4.42
CA GLU A 2 25.05 -0.04 -4.30
C GLU A 2 24.10 0.60 -3.27
N ARG A 3 22.96 1.16 -3.70
CA ARG A 3 21.93 1.68 -2.80
C ARG A 3 21.17 0.50 -2.19
N ARG A 4 21.73 -0.08 -1.12
CA ARG A 4 21.07 -1.12 -0.34
C ARG A 4 20.01 -0.46 0.54
N THR A 5 18.77 -0.45 0.07
CA THR A 5 17.65 0.10 0.81
C THR A 5 16.91 -1.07 1.46
N LEU A 6 17.44 -1.54 2.59
CA LEU A 6 16.83 -2.61 3.40
C LEU A 6 15.78 -1.97 4.31
N PHE A 7 14.52 -1.95 3.88
CA PHE A 7 13.40 -1.45 4.68
C PHE A 7 12.74 -2.51 5.56
N PHE A 8 13.04 -3.79 5.32
CA PHE A 8 12.39 -4.92 5.99
C PHE A 8 13.45 -5.79 6.67
N LYS A 9 13.32 -5.96 7.99
CA LYS A 9 14.11 -6.92 8.76
C LYS A 9 13.21 -8.13 9.03
N THR A 10 13.36 -9.17 8.22
CA THR A 10 12.59 -10.42 8.35
C THR A 10 13.32 -11.42 9.27
N THR A 11 13.75 -10.97 10.44
CA THR A 11 14.31 -11.84 11.48
C THR A 11 13.24 -12.17 12.51
N GLU A 12 13.28 -13.38 13.06
CA GLU A 12 12.35 -13.83 14.11
C GLU A 12 12.40 -12.85 15.30
N GLY A 13 11.25 -12.37 15.77
CA GLY A 13 11.10 -11.35 16.81
C GLY A 13 11.21 -9.89 16.36
N GLU A 14 11.43 -9.61 15.07
CA GLU A 14 11.60 -8.24 14.56
C GLU A 14 10.33 -7.68 13.89
N TYR A 15 10.30 -6.35 13.77
CA TYR A 15 9.28 -5.64 13.03
C TYR A 15 9.20 -6.23 11.62
N VAL A 16 8.03 -6.81 11.26
CA VAL A 16 7.70 -7.45 9.97
C VAL A 16 7.92 -8.98 9.91
N GLU A 17 8.17 -9.66 11.02
CA GLU A 17 8.34 -11.12 11.10
C GLU A 17 7.33 -11.97 10.29
N HIS A 18 6.05 -11.55 10.24
CA HIS A 18 4.99 -12.25 9.50
C HIS A 18 4.44 -11.47 8.29
N GLY A 19 5.06 -10.34 7.94
CA GLY A 19 4.60 -9.51 6.84
C GLY A 19 4.96 -10.11 5.48
N ARG A 20 3.99 -10.19 4.56
CA ARG A 20 4.25 -10.51 3.15
C ARG A 20 4.38 -9.25 2.31
N PHE A 21 5.33 -9.28 1.38
CA PHE A 21 5.66 -8.15 0.49
C PHE A 21 5.79 -8.64 -0.94
N ILE A 22 5.29 -7.83 -1.86
CA ILE A 22 5.42 -8.02 -3.31
C ILE A 22 6.79 -7.49 -3.80
N GLY A 23 7.39 -6.54 -3.07
CA GLY A 23 8.62 -5.86 -3.45
C GLY A 23 8.40 -4.61 -4.32
N VAL A 24 7.18 -4.05 -4.30
CA VAL A 24 6.86 -2.82 -5.04
C VAL A 24 7.12 -1.61 -4.17
N THR A 25 7.89 -0.66 -4.67
CA THR A 25 8.21 0.56 -3.91
C THR A 25 6.99 1.46 -3.73
N VAL A 26 6.93 2.18 -2.60
CA VAL A 26 5.87 3.16 -2.32
C VAL A 26 5.69 4.21 -3.43
N PRO A 27 6.76 4.81 -4.01
CA PRO A 27 6.60 5.72 -5.14
C PRO A 27 5.94 5.08 -6.38
N THR A 28 6.14 3.78 -6.60
CA THR A 28 5.44 3.04 -7.66
C THR A 28 3.97 2.83 -7.31
N LEU A 29 3.65 2.43 -6.08
CA LEU A 29 2.25 2.27 -5.63
C LEU A 29 1.46 3.58 -5.73
N ARG A 30 2.09 4.73 -5.42
CA ARG A 30 1.51 6.08 -5.57
C ARG A 30 1.32 6.58 -7.01
N LYS A 31 1.77 5.80 -8.00
CA LYS A 31 1.41 6.03 -9.41
C LYS A 31 0.19 5.19 -9.79
N ILE A 32 0.04 4.03 -9.15
CA ILE A 32 -1.05 3.10 -9.37
C ILE A 32 -2.34 3.66 -8.75
N ASP A 33 -2.31 4.10 -7.49
CA ASP A 33 -3.49 4.65 -6.78
C ASP A 33 -4.22 5.75 -7.58
N LYS A 34 -3.50 6.64 -8.24
CA LYS A 34 -4.05 7.72 -9.08
C LYS A 34 -4.90 7.22 -10.23
N SER A 35 -4.58 6.04 -10.77
CA SER A 35 -5.30 5.42 -11.88
C SER A 35 -6.57 4.71 -11.41
N TYR A 36 -6.63 4.32 -10.12
CA TYR A 36 -7.70 3.52 -9.53
C TYR A 36 -8.46 4.27 -8.43
N TYR A 37 -8.44 5.61 -8.44
CA TYR A 37 -9.09 6.42 -7.40
C TYR A 37 -10.61 6.22 -7.29
N ASN A 38 -11.25 5.60 -8.29
CA ASN A 38 -12.69 5.33 -8.34
C ASN A 38 -13.06 3.90 -7.90
N LEU A 39 -12.15 3.13 -7.30
CA LEU A 39 -12.51 1.83 -6.72
C LEU A 39 -13.63 1.97 -5.70
N ASP A 40 -14.56 1.01 -5.72
CA ASP A 40 -15.63 0.95 -4.73
C ASP A 40 -15.12 0.41 -3.37
N VAL A 41 -15.98 0.52 -2.37
CA VAL A 41 -15.67 0.07 -1.00
C VAL A 41 -15.46 -1.44 -0.93
N GLY A 42 -16.10 -2.22 -1.81
CA GLY A 42 -15.96 -3.67 -1.86
C GLY A 42 -14.55 -4.09 -2.30
N ASP A 43 -14.03 -3.48 -3.36
CA ASP A 43 -12.66 -3.73 -3.84
C ASP A 43 -11.61 -3.20 -2.87
N LEU A 44 -11.85 -2.03 -2.25
CA LEU A 44 -10.98 -1.52 -1.19
C LEU A 44 -10.96 -2.45 0.03
N SER A 45 -12.09 -3.04 0.40
CA SER A 45 -12.18 -4.03 1.47
C SER A 45 -11.36 -5.28 1.16
N ARG A 46 -11.34 -5.74 -0.10
CA ARG A 46 -10.49 -6.89 -0.48
C ARG A 46 -9.02 -6.58 -0.30
N LEU A 47 -8.57 -5.44 -0.82
CA LEU A 47 -7.19 -5.00 -0.75
C LEU A 47 -6.70 -4.73 0.69
N ILE A 48 -7.53 -4.13 1.55
CA ILE A 48 -7.12 -3.84 2.94
C ILE A 48 -7.00 -5.10 3.80
N THR A 49 -7.74 -6.17 3.45
CA THR A 49 -7.64 -7.48 4.11
C THR A 49 -6.57 -8.39 3.50
N SER A 50 -5.84 -7.90 2.49
CA SER A 50 -4.79 -8.67 1.84
C SER A 50 -3.67 -9.05 2.80
N GLU A 51 -3.08 -10.21 2.53
CA GLU A 51 -1.86 -10.65 3.15
C GLU A 51 -0.64 -9.78 2.81
N PHE A 52 -0.67 -9.12 1.64
CA PHE A 52 0.44 -8.31 1.14
C PHE A 52 0.36 -6.86 1.64
N ASN A 53 1.48 -6.36 2.15
CA ASN A 53 1.57 -4.99 2.65
C ASN A 53 1.30 -3.94 1.57
N GLU A 54 1.79 -4.16 0.36
CA GLU A 54 1.62 -3.23 -0.75
C GLU A 54 0.17 -3.09 -1.19
N GLU A 55 -0.62 -4.17 -1.14
CA GLU A 55 -2.06 -4.14 -1.44
C GLU A 55 -2.83 -3.38 -0.36
N ARG A 56 -2.52 -3.65 0.92
CA ARG A 56 -3.11 -2.90 2.04
C ARG A 56 -2.79 -1.41 1.96
N PHE A 57 -1.53 -1.08 1.66
CA PHE A 57 -1.11 0.30 1.48
C PHE A 57 -1.81 0.96 0.29
N LEU A 58 -1.96 0.24 -0.83
CA LEU A 58 -2.66 0.74 -2.01
C LEU A 58 -4.12 1.09 -1.70
N ALA A 59 -4.84 0.22 -0.97
CA ALA A 59 -6.19 0.51 -0.51
C ALA A 59 -6.27 1.79 0.32
N LEU A 60 -5.36 1.94 1.29
CA LEU A 60 -5.32 3.11 2.16
C LEU A 60 -5.00 4.38 1.36
N ALA A 61 -4.06 4.32 0.42
CA ALA A 61 -3.69 5.45 -0.42
C ALA A 61 -4.86 5.90 -1.30
N ILE A 62 -5.59 4.96 -1.91
CA ILE A 62 -6.79 5.25 -2.70
C ILE A 62 -7.88 5.87 -1.81
N LEU A 63 -8.12 5.32 -0.62
CA LEU A 63 -9.11 5.85 0.31
C LEU A 63 -8.79 7.30 0.73
N ILE A 64 -7.52 7.59 1.05
CA ILE A 64 -7.07 8.96 1.37
C ILE A 64 -7.35 9.90 0.19
N MET A 65 -7.04 9.49 -1.04
CA MET A 65 -7.31 10.29 -2.24
C MET A 65 -8.80 10.56 -2.44
N GLN A 66 -9.66 9.56 -2.21
CA GLN A 66 -11.11 9.71 -2.29
C GLN A 66 -11.62 10.73 -1.25
N TYR A 67 -11.15 10.63 -0.01
CA TYR A 67 -11.51 11.58 1.05
C TYR A 67 -11.06 13.01 0.73
N GLN A 68 -9.82 13.20 0.28
CA GLN A 68 -9.30 14.52 -0.10
C GLN A 68 -10.16 15.16 -1.20
N LYS A 69 -10.48 14.41 -2.26
CA LYS A 69 -11.35 14.90 -3.35
C LYS A 69 -12.79 15.19 -2.91
N ALA A 70 -13.28 14.47 -1.91
CA ALA A 70 -14.60 14.71 -1.35
C ALA A 70 -14.64 16.00 -0.51
N GLN A 71 -13.53 16.38 0.12
CA GLN A 71 -13.41 17.65 0.86
C GLN A 71 -13.22 18.87 -0.05
N ASP A 72 -12.67 18.67 -1.26
CA ASP A 72 -12.54 19.72 -2.28
C ASP A 72 -13.87 20.07 -2.98
N LYS A 73 -14.97 19.39 -2.62
CA LYS A 73 -16.32 19.57 -3.15
C LYS A 73 -17.26 20.15 -2.10
#